data_AF-W7DWR9-F1
#
_entry.id   AF-W7DWR9-F1
#
_cell.length_a   1.000
_cell.length_b   1.000
_cell.length_c   1.000
_cell.angle_alpha   90.00
_cell.angle_beta   90.00
_cell.angle_gamma   90.00
#
_symmetry.space_group_name_H-M   'P 1'
#
loop_
_entity.id
_entity.type
_entity.pdbx_description
1 polymer ?
#
loop_
_entity_poly.entity_id
_entity_poly.type
_entity_poly.pdbx_seq_one_letter_code
_entity_poly.pdbx_strand_id
1 'polypeptide(L)'
;MNIMLVSVQERTKEIGIRKALGAKRSTILMQFLIESAVISVTGGIIGILIGSMGALLFGTIADVPSGISVGVISFAFIFALTVGIVFGISPANKAAKCKPVEALASM
;
A
#
# COMPACT_ATOMS: atom_id res chain seq x y z
N MET A 1 6.51 0.52 3.21
CA MET A 1 7.09 -0.84 3.27
C MET A 1 7.14 -1.41 4.69
N ASN A 2 7.74 -0.72 5.68
CA ASN A 2 7.93 -1.25 7.03
C ASN A 2 6.62 -1.67 7.73
N ILE A 3 5.57 -0.86 7.67
CA ILE A 3 4.26 -1.19 8.25
C ILE A 3 3.68 -2.47 7.66
N MET A 4 3.85 -2.68 6.35
CA MET A 4 3.34 -3.90 5.71
C MET A 4 4.16 -5.13 6.10
N LEU A 5 5.47 -5.00 6.30
CA LEU A 5 6.29 -6.09 6.83
C LEU A 5 5.84 -6.48 8.25
N VAL A 6 5.58 -5.49 9.11
CA VAL A 6 5.09 -5.72 10.47
C VAL A 6 3.70 -6.36 10.46
N SER A 7 2.78 -5.87 9.63
CA SER A 7 1.44 -6.45 9.47
C SER A 7 1.47 -7.91 9.00
N VAL A 8 2.38 -8.25 8.07
CA VAL A 8 2.61 -9.64 7.66
C VAL A 8 3.11 -10.49 8.83
N GLN A 9 4.00 -9.95 9.66
CA GLN A 9 4.54 -10.64 10.83
C GLN A 9 3.43 -10.94 11.86
N GLU A 10 2.59 -9.95 12.16
CA GLU A 10 1.44 -10.11 13.07
C GLU A 10 0.44 -11.16 12.55
N ARG A 11 0.24 -11.22 11.24
CA ARG A 11 -0.68 -12.16 10.57
C ARG A 11 -0.03 -13.46 10.10
N THR A 12 1.21 -13.76 10.52
CA THR A 12 1.96 -14.94 10.05
C THR A 12 1.19 -16.24 10.31
N LYS A 13 0.55 -16.35 11.48
CA LYS A 13 -0.24 -17.53 11.86
C LYS A 13 -1.43 -17.76 10.92
N GLU A 14 -2.19 -16.73 10.60
CA GLU A 14 -3.33 -16.82 9.67
C GLU A 14 -2.89 -17.26 8.26
N ILE A 15 -1.75 -16.73 7.77
CA ILE A 15 -1.16 -17.09 6.49
C ILE A 15 -0.71 -18.57 6.50
N GLY A 16 -0.13 -19.02 7.62
CA GLY A 16 0.27 -20.41 7.85
C GLY A 16 -0.90 -21.38 7.75
N ILE A 17 -2.02 -21.07 8.41
CA ILE A 17 -3.25 -21.87 8.37
C ILE A 17 -3.81 -21.94 6.94
N ARG A 18 -3.93 -20.81 6.24
CA ARG A 18 -4.41 -20.77 4.85
C ARG A 18 -3.56 -21.63 3.92
N LYS A 19 -2.24 -21.58 4.07
CA LYS A 19 -1.32 -22.41 3.28
C LYS A 19 -1.36 -23.88 3.64
N ALA A 20 -1.56 -24.23 4.91
CA ALA A 20 -1.75 -25.62 5.34
C ALA A 20 -3.02 -26.23 4.73
N LEU A 21 -4.06 -25.40 4.53
CA LEU A 21 -5.29 -25.77 3.83
C LEU A 21 -5.16 -25.77 2.29
N GLY A 22 -3.96 -25.56 1.74
CA GLY A 22 -3.69 -25.64 0.30
C GLY A 22 -3.74 -24.32 -0.46
N ALA A 23 -3.80 -23.16 0.21
CA ALA A 23 -3.72 -21.87 -0.48
C ALA A 23 -2.41 -21.72 -1.26
N LYS A 24 -2.50 -21.39 -2.56
CA LYS A 24 -1.35 -21.17 -3.42
C LYS A 24 -0.58 -19.91 -2.99
N ARG A 25 0.74 -19.89 -3.25
CA ARG A 25 1.58 -18.71 -3.01
C ARG A 25 1.05 -17.47 -3.73
N SER A 26 0.53 -17.64 -4.94
CA SER A 26 -0.07 -16.56 -5.73
C SER A 26 -1.30 -15.94 -5.08
N THR A 27 -2.13 -16.73 -4.38
CA THR A 27 -3.31 -16.23 -3.66
C THR A 27 -2.90 -15.29 -2.53
N ILE A 28 -1.91 -15.70 -1.74
CA ILE A 28 -1.38 -14.87 -0.64
C ILE A 28 -0.69 -13.62 -1.20
N LEU A 29 0.10 -13.77 -2.27
CA LEU A 29 0.75 -12.65 -2.94
C LEU A 29 -0.28 -11.61 -3.41
N MET A 30 -1.33 -12.05 -4.12
CA MET A 30 -2.37 -11.17 -4.64
C MET A 30 -3.13 -10.45 -3.53
N GLN A 31 -3.40 -11.11 -2.40
CA GLN A 31 -4.05 -10.47 -1.26
C GLN A 31 -3.25 -9.25 -0.77
N PHE A 32 -1.95 -9.41 -0.54
CA PHE A 32 -1.09 -8.32 -0.07
C PHE A 32 -0.86 -7.25 -1.13
N LEU A 33 -0.80 -7.62 -2.42
CA LEU A 33 -0.71 -6.65 -3.51
C LEU A 33 -1.98 -5.80 -3.62
N ILE A 34 -3.16 -6.41 -3.47
CA ILE A 34 -4.44 -5.69 -3.43
C ILE A 34 -4.49 -4.77 -2.22
N GLU A 35 -4.08 -5.24 -1.03
CA GLU A 35 -4.01 -4.41 0.18
C GLU A 35 -3.07 -3.21 -0.02
N SER A 36 -1.90 -3.42 -0.64
CA SER A 36 -0.97 -2.35 -1.02
C SER A 36 -1.60 -1.35 -1.97
N ALA A 37 -2.27 -1.83 -3.02
CA ALA A 37 -2.92 -1.00 -4.02
C ALA A 37 -4.06 -0.17 -3.41
N VAL A 38 -4.90 -0.78 -2.57
CA VAL A 38 -6.00 -0.10 -1.88
C VAL A 38 -5.47 1.00 -0.97
N ILE A 39 -4.43 0.73 -0.18
CA ILE A 39 -3.80 1.75 0.68
C ILE A 39 -3.21 2.89 -0.17
N SER A 40 -2.65 2.57 -1.33
CA SER A 40 -2.03 3.57 -2.21
C SER A 40 -3.05 4.43 -2.93
N VAL A 41 -4.15 3.84 -3.39
CA VAL A 41 -5.28 4.55 -4.01
C VAL A 41 -5.94 5.47 -2.98
N THR A 42 -6.26 4.93 -1.79
CA THR A 42 -6.93 5.72 -0.74
C THR A 42 -6.03 6.83 -0.23
N GLY A 43 -4.76 6.55 0.05
CA GLY A 43 -3.77 7.56 0.41
C GLY A 43 -3.55 8.61 -0.69
N GLY A 44 -3.53 8.20 -1.96
CA GLY A 44 -3.44 9.09 -3.11
C GLY A 44 -4.63 10.05 -3.21
N ILE A 45 -5.86 9.53 -3.10
CA ILE A 45 -7.08 10.36 -3.12
C ILE A 45 -7.08 11.35 -1.96
N ILE A 46 -6.79 10.89 -0.74
CA ILE A 46 -6.72 11.74 0.46
C ILE A 46 -5.62 12.81 0.28
N GLY A 47 -4.46 12.42 -0.25
CA GLY A 47 -3.35 13.34 -0.53
C GLY A 47 -3.72 14.42 -1.55
N ILE A 48 -4.45 14.08 -2.61
CA ILE A 48 -4.95 15.04 -3.60
C ILE A 48 -5.94 16.02 -2.95
N LEU A 49 -6.88 15.53 -2.14
CA LEU A 49 -7.85 16.36 -1.45
C LEU A 49 -7.17 17.35 -0.49
N ILE A 50 -6.26 16.86 0.35
CA ILE A 50 -5.53 17.70 1.30
C ILE A 50 -4.61 18.69 0.56
N GLY A 51 -3.88 18.22 -0.46
CA GLY A 51 -2.96 19.05 -1.24
C GLY A 51 -3.66 20.16 -2.02
N SER A 52 -4.80 19.84 -2.66
CA SER A 52 -5.61 20.84 -3.37
C SER A 52 -6.23 21.86 -2.41
N MET A 53 -6.77 21.42 -1.27
CA MET A 53 -7.32 22.31 -0.26
C MET A 53 -6.25 23.23 0.34
N GLY A 54 -5.05 22.69 0.60
CA GLY A 54 -3.90 23.49 1.03
C GLY A 54 -3.49 24.52 -0.01
N ALA A 55 -3.38 24.12 -1.29
CA ALA A 55 -3.01 25.03 -2.38
C ALA A 55 -4.01 26.19 -2.54
N LEU A 56 -5.31 25.94 -2.37
CA LEU A 56 -6.34 26.98 -2.39
C LEU A 56 -6.20 27.95 -1.21
N LEU A 57 -6.04 27.44 0.01
CA LEU A 57 -5.88 28.27 1.21
C LEU A 57 -4.61 29.15 1.10
N PHE A 58 -3.48 28.58 0.72
CA PHE A 58 -2.24 29.33 0.54
C PHE A 58 -2.33 30.34 -0.60
N GLY A 59 -2.99 30.00 -1.71
CA GLY A 59 -3.23 30.94 -2.82
C GLY A 59 -4.02 32.17 -2.37
N THR A 60 -5.04 31.99 -1.53
CA THR A 60 -5.84 33.10 -0.99
C THR A 60 -5.09 33.98 0.02
N ILE A 61 -4.14 33.42 0.78
CA ILE A 61 -3.40 34.16 1.82
C ILE A 61 -2.20 34.90 1.21
N ALA A 62 -1.54 34.29 0.22
CA ALA A 62 -0.31 34.81 -0.36
C ALA A 62 -0.51 35.66 -1.63
N ASP A 63 -1.76 35.80 -2.12
CA ASP A 63 -2.13 36.49 -3.37
C ASP A 63 -1.34 35.97 -4.60
N VAL A 64 -0.94 34.69 -4.54
CA VAL A 64 -0.24 34.00 -5.63
C VAL A 64 -1.26 33.11 -6.35
N PRO A 65 -1.33 33.13 -7.70
CA PRO A 65 -2.22 32.25 -8.43
C PRO A 65 -1.96 30.79 -8.06
N SER A 66 -2.98 30.12 -7.53
CA SER A 66 -2.93 28.70 -7.16
C SER A 66 -2.79 27.86 -8.43
N GLY A 67 -1.54 27.55 -8.78
CA GLY A 67 -1.17 26.75 -9.95
C GLY A 67 -1.53 25.27 -9.80
N ILE A 68 -2.82 24.96 -9.64
CA ILE A 68 -3.32 23.58 -9.57
C ILE A 68 -3.38 23.03 -11.00
N SER A 69 -2.31 22.35 -11.42
CA SER A 69 -2.26 21.66 -12.71
C SER A 69 -2.75 20.23 -12.59
N VAL A 70 -3.76 19.88 -13.38
CA VAL A 70 -4.29 18.50 -13.51
C VAL A 70 -3.17 17.53 -13.92
N GLY A 71 -2.19 17.99 -14.70
CA GLY A 71 -1.03 17.19 -15.09
C GLY A 71 -0.16 16.80 -13.90
N VAL A 72 0.10 17.74 -12.98
CA VAL A 72 0.90 17.49 -11.76
C VAL A 72 0.15 16.55 -10.82
N ILE A 73 -1.16 16.74 -10.64
CA ILE A 73 -2.00 15.84 -9.83
C ILE A 73 -1.98 14.42 -10.38
N SER A 74 -2.19 14.27 -11.69
CA SER A 74 -2.21 12.95 -12.34
C SER A 74 -0.85 12.26 -12.25
N PHE A 75 0.24 13.00 -12.45
CA PHE A 75 1.60 12.48 -12.30
C PHE A 75 1.87 12.04 -10.86
N ALA A 76 1.55 12.87 -9.86
CA ALA A 76 1.73 12.55 -8.45
C ALA A 76 0.93 11.31 -8.04
N PHE A 77 -0.30 11.18 -8.54
CA PHE A 77 -1.15 10.02 -8.27
C PHE A 77 -0.56 8.72 -8.86
N ILE A 78 -0.17 8.74 -10.13
CA ILE A 78 0.45 7.58 -10.80
C ILE A 78 1.76 7.21 -10.10
N PHE A 79 2.55 8.20 -9.70
CA PHE A 79 3.78 7.99 -8.96
C PHE A 79 3.50 7.32 -7.60
N ALA A 80 2.52 7.81 -6.84
CA ALA A 80 2.12 7.22 -5.56
C ALA A 80 1.65 5.76 -5.71
N LEU A 81 0.83 5.47 -6.73
CA LEU A 81 0.41 4.10 -7.05
C LEU A 81 1.59 3.19 -7.38
N THR A 82 2.51 3.67 -8.22
CA THR A 82 3.69 2.91 -8.65
C THR A 82 4.57 2.57 -7.45
N VAL A 83 4.87 3.57 -6.61
CA VAL A 83 5.64 3.40 -5.37
C VAL A 83 4.93 2.39 -4.46
N GLY A 84 3.63 2.57 -4.23
CA GLY A 84 2.83 1.67 -3.41
C GLY A 84 2.89 0.21 -3.83
N ILE A 85 2.74 -0.06 -5.12
CA ILE A 85 2.79 -1.41 -5.70
C ILE A 85 4.21 -1.97 -5.62
N VAL A 86 5.22 -1.22 -6.07
CA VAL A 86 6.62 -1.67 -6.10
C VAL A 86 7.12 -2.04 -4.71
N PHE A 87 6.86 -1.18 -3.72
CA PHE A 87 7.25 -1.44 -2.33
C PHE A 87 6.35 -2.46 -1.62
N GLY A 88 5.16 -2.76 -2.15
CA GLY A 88 4.27 -3.83 -1.69
C GLY A 88 4.69 -5.23 -2.14
N ILE A 89 5.38 -5.36 -3.28
CA ILE A 89 5.82 -6.66 -3.82
C ILE A 89 6.78 -7.38 -2.86
N SER A 90 7.74 -6.66 -2.29
CA SER A 90 8.75 -7.25 -1.39
C SER A 90 8.14 -7.91 -0.14
N PRO A 91 7.31 -7.22 0.68
CA PRO A 91 6.62 -7.85 1.81
C PRO A 91 5.63 -8.94 1.38
N ALA A 92 4.87 -8.73 0.30
CA ALA A 92 3.93 -9.72 -0.23
C ALA A 92 4.65 -11.04 -0.60
N ASN A 93 5.82 -10.94 -1.22
CA ASN A 93 6.63 -12.11 -1.58
C ASN A 93 7.19 -12.82 -0.33
N LYS A 94 7.54 -12.07 0.71
CA LYS A 94 7.98 -12.62 2.00
C LYS A 94 6.84 -13.42 2.66
N ALA A 95 5.62 -12.88 2.70
CA ALA A 95 4.42 -13.58 3.15
C ALA A 95 4.13 -14.85 2.33
N ALA A 96 4.17 -14.72 1.00
CA ALA A 96 3.92 -15.80 0.05
C ALA A 96 4.96 -16.92 0.12
N LYS A 97 6.15 -16.71 0.70
CA LYS A 97 7.19 -17.73 0.90
C LYS A 97 7.22 -18.35 2.30
N CYS A 98 6.45 -17.83 3.25
CA CYS A 98 6.40 -18.35 4.63
C CYS A 98 6.00 -19.86 4.66
N LYS A 99 6.73 -20.69 5.41
CA LYS A 99 6.47 -22.13 5.50
C LYS A 99 5.36 -22.40 6.54
N PRO A 100 4.37 -23.26 6.26
CA PRO A 100 3.28 -23.54 7.19
C PRO A 100 3.77 -24.06 8.54
N VAL A 101 4.76 -24.96 8.53
CA VAL A 101 5.32 -25.57 9.74
C VAL A 101 5.95 -24.51 10.65
N GLU A 102 6.76 -23.60 10.09
CA GLU A 102 7.38 -22.51 10.86
C GLU A 102 6.33 -21.49 11.36
N ALA A 103 5.33 -21.19 10.54
CA ALA A 103 4.26 -20.25 10.89
C ALA A 103 3.31 -20.78 11.99
N LEU A 104 3.14 -22.10 12.09
CA LEU A 104 2.32 -22.76 13.11
C LEU A 104 3.14 -23.08 14.36
N ALA A 105 4.43 -23.38 14.22
CA ALA A 105 5.34 -23.67 15.34
C ALA A 105 5.74 -22.44 16.15
N SER A 106 5.52 -21.21 15.67
CA SER A 106 5.65 -19.97 16.46
C SER A 106 4.47 -19.79 17.45
N MET A 107 3.96 -20.90 18.00
CA MET A 107 2.91 -20.96 19.01
C MET A 107 3.44 -20.60 20.38
#